data_AF-A0A2E9BRU6-F1
#
_entry.id   AF-A0A2E9BRU6-F1
#
_cell.length_a   1.000
_cell.length_b   1.000
_cell.length_c   1.000
_cell.angle_alpha   90.00
_cell.angle_beta   90.00
_cell.angle_gamma   90.00
#
_symmetry.space_group_name_H-M   'P 1'
#
loop_
_entity.id
_entity.type
_entity.pdbx_description
1 polymer ?
#
loop_
_entity_poly.entity_id
_entity_poly.type
_entity_poly.pdbx_seq_one_letter_code
_entity_poly.pdbx_strand_id
1 'polypeptide(L)'
;MSPTQIDRFKTHGCLHLEGFHPKSRVAPLREKLRDELKRMAGAKGGMGAVRRLPLFQQIGKLSALVNVPGLHEALVTPALLDLVAELGGLASPPAAGPQGTQLLLSPPGQGDWTLQALNWHVDLAARPQDPLPGVQAFFLIDDVAPHGGATLALAGSHRIDTRRPASDSQPALRELLKDPMDLERRLGEQGLAIVEMCGRAGDVFLMDMRVLHTPSVNATRQPRMMATTRCIFGT
;
A
#
# COMPACT_ATOMS: atom_id res chain seq x y z
N MET A 1 -13.27 14.76 7.29
CA MET A 1 -13.73 13.86 6.21
C MET A 1 -15.23 13.93 6.05
N SER A 2 -15.79 13.40 4.94
CA SER A 2 -17.24 13.19 4.90
C SER A 2 -17.64 11.97 5.76
N PRO A 3 -18.85 11.93 6.32
CA PRO A 3 -19.35 10.76 7.05
C PRO A 3 -19.26 9.46 6.24
N THR A 4 -19.51 9.54 4.92
CA THR A 4 -19.40 8.41 3.99
C THR A 4 -17.97 7.90 3.86
N GLN A 5 -16.95 8.77 3.87
CA GLN A 5 -15.55 8.34 3.83
C GLN A 5 -15.13 7.62 5.11
N ILE A 6 -15.58 8.13 6.26
CA ILE A 6 -15.33 7.49 7.56
C ILE A 6 -16.00 6.12 7.63
N ASP A 7 -17.27 6.02 7.22
CA ASP A 7 -18.01 4.76 7.19
C ASP A 7 -17.33 3.73 6.25
N ARG A 8 -16.89 4.18 5.07
CA ARG A 8 -16.15 3.34 4.13
C ARG A 8 -14.85 2.82 4.74
N PHE A 9 -14.08 3.67 5.41
CA PHE A 9 -12.85 3.24 6.10
C PHE A 9 -13.15 2.24 7.22
N LYS A 10 -14.18 2.48 8.05
CA LYS A 10 -14.57 1.55 9.12
C LYS A 10 -15.03 0.19 8.59
N THR A 11 -15.81 0.21 7.50
CA THR A 11 -16.37 -1.00 6.90
C THR A 11 -15.31 -1.82 6.16
N HIS A 12 -14.45 -1.17 5.39
CA HIS A 12 -13.52 -1.83 4.47
C HIS A 12 -12.05 -1.80 4.90
N GLY A 13 -11.69 -0.97 5.88
CA GLY A 13 -10.31 -0.79 6.33
C GLY A 13 -9.42 -0.05 5.33
N CYS A 14 -9.99 0.44 4.23
CA CYS A 14 -9.29 1.17 3.16
C CYS A 14 -10.12 2.36 2.71
N LEU A 15 -9.45 3.49 2.44
CA LEU A 15 -10.04 4.70 1.92
C LEU A 15 -9.16 5.26 0.80
N HIS A 16 -9.74 5.50 -0.37
CA HIS A 16 -9.07 6.15 -1.50
C HIS A 16 -9.42 7.64 -1.51
N LEU A 17 -8.38 8.47 -1.54
CA LEU A 17 -8.43 9.92 -1.64
C LEU A 17 -7.92 10.31 -3.03
N GLU A 18 -8.84 10.40 -3.99
CA GLU A 18 -8.52 10.78 -5.37
C GLU A 18 -7.97 12.22 -5.43
N GLY A 19 -6.84 12.40 -6.12
CA GLY A 19 -6.24 13.71 -6.34
C GLY A 19 -5.85 14.46 -5.06
N PHE A 20 -5.65 13.76 -3.94
CA PHE A 20 -5.33 14.38 -2.64
C PHE A 20 -4.12 15.30 -2.72
N HIS A 21 -3.07 14.85 -3.41
CA HIS A 21 -1.95 15.72 -3.75
C HIS A 21 -2.15 16.32 -5.14
N PRO A 22 -2.03 17.66 -5.28
CA PRO A 22 -2.09 18.29 -6.59
C PRO A 22 -0.90 17.85 -7.45
N LYS A 23 -1.08 17.82 -8.77
CA LYS A 23 -0.03 17.44 -9.73
C LYS A 23 1.28 18.21 -9.52
N SER A 24 1.21 19.49 -9.18
CA SER A 24 2.38 20.34 -8.91
C SER A 24 3.24 19.83 -7.75
N ARG A 25 2.66 19.11 -6.78
CA ARG A 25 3.35 18.53 -5.63
C ARG A 25 4.07 17.23 -5.99
N VAL A 26 3.42 16.36 -6.75
CA VAL A 26 3.95 15.03 -7.09
C VAL A 26 4.85 15.02 -8.33
N ALA A 27 4.63 15.92 -9.29
CA ALA A 27 5.40 15.94 -10.54
C ALA A 27 6.93 16.06 -10.32
N PRO A 28 7.44 16.93 -9.42
CA PRO A 28 8.88 16.99 -9.16
C PRO A 28 9.45 15.69 -8.59
N LEU A 29 8.69 14.98 -7.74
CA LEU A 29 9.10 13.69 -7.19
C LEU A 29 9.13 12.63 -8.30
N ARG A 30 8.10 12.63 -9.15
CA ARG A 30 8.01 11.72 -10.29
C ARG A 30 9.18 11.88 -11.25
N GLU A 31 9.52 13.11 -11.64
CA GLU A 31 10.63 13.33 -12.57
C GLU A 31 11.96 12.89 -11.95
N LYS A 32 12.22 13.21 -10.67
CA LYS A 32 13.40 12.70 -9.95
C LYS A 32 13.48 11.18 -9.94
N LEU A 33 12.37 10.49 -9.65
CA LEU A 33 12.32 9.02 -9.68
C LEU A 33 12.58 8.48 -11.09
N ARG A 34 11.99 9.09 -12.12
CA ARG A 34 12.22 8.69 -13.52
C ARG A 34 13.69 8.85 -13.91
N ASP A 35 14.33 9.93 -13.48
CA ASP A 35 15.74 10.15 -13.77
C ASP A 35 16.65 9.18 -13.02
N GLU A 36 16.34 8.85 -11.77
CA GLU A 36 17.04 7.78 -11.03
C GLU A 36 16.86 6.40 -11.68
N LEU A 37 15.65 6.06 -12.13
CA LEU A 37 15.38 4.80 -12.83
C LEU A 37 16.11 4.74 -14.18
N LYS A 38 16.17 5.84 -14.94
CA LYS A 38 16.96 5.94 -16.19
C LYS A 38 18.45 5.77 -15.91
N ARG A 39 18.98 6.44 -14.88
CA ARG A 39 20.38 6.32 -14.44
C ARG A 39 20.72 4.87 -14.12
N MET A 40 19.83 4.18 -13.40
CA MET A 40 20.01 2.76 -13.06
C MET A 40 19.92 1.83 -14.28
N ALA A 41 19.06 2.14 -15.25
CA ALA A 41 18.95 1.38 -16.49
C ALA A 41 20.19 1.54 -17.38
N GLY A 42 20.81 2.74 -17.40
CA GLY A 42 22.05 3.00 -18.12
C GLY A 42 23.32 2.50 -17.43
N ALA A 43 23.28 2.27 -16.11
CA ALA A 43 24.42 1.74 -15.37
C ALA A 43 24.67 0.27 -15.68
N LYS A 44 25.93 -0.10 -15.93
CA LYS A 44 26.35 -1.47 -16.26
C LYS A 44 25.87 -2.46 -15.18
N GLY A 45 24.89 -3.29 -15.53
CA GLY A 45 24.34 -4.33 -14.65
C GLY A 45 23.36 -3.84 -13.58
N GLY A 46 23.02 -2.55 -13.50
CA GLY A 46 22.19 -1.99 -12.42
C GLY A 46 20.79 -2.60 -12.36
N MET A 47 19.96 -2.35 -13.37
CA MET A 47 18.62 -2.95 -13.47
C MET A 47 18.65 -4.47 -13.67
N GLY A 48 19.68 -4.99 -14.34
CA GLY A 48 19.86 -6.42 -14.57
C GLY A 48 20.08 -7.22 -13.28
N ALA A 49 20.80 -6.66 -12.29
CA ALA A 49 20.97 -7.29 -10.98
C ALA A 49 19.64 -7.35 -10.20
N VAL A 50 18.84 -6.27 -10.25
CA VAL A 50 17.51 -6.24 -9.60
C VAL A 50 16.60 -7.30 -10.22
N ARG A 51 16.53 -7.40 -11.54
CA ARG A 51 15.64 -8.34 -12.25
C ARG A 51 15.93 -9.82 -12.00
N ARG A 52 17.14 -10.17 -11.57
CA ARG A 52 17.50 -11.55 -11.22
C ARG A 52 17.04 -11.96 -9.81
N LEU A 53 16.61 -11.01 -8.99
CA LEU A 53 16.09 -11.32 -7.66
C LEU A 53 14.67 -11.87 -7.74
N PRO A 54 14.24 -12.69 -6.75
CA PRO A 54 12.84 -13.05 -6.58
C PRO A 54 11.95 -11.80 -6.53
N LEU A 55 10.73 -11.90 -7.08
CA LEU A 55 9.81 -10.77 -7.32
C LEU A 55 9.70 -9.80 -6.13
N PHE A 56 9.48 -10.34 -4.93
CA PHE A 56 9.31 -9.53 -3.71
C PHE A 56 10.59 -8.84 -3.25
N GLN A 57 11.76 -9.40 -3.56
CA GLN A 57 13.04 -8.78 -3.25
C GLN A 57 13.39 -7.66 -4.24
N GLN A 58 12.84 -7.69 -5.46
CA GLN A 58 13.05 -6.63 -6.44
C GLN A 58 12.54 -5.28 -5.92
N ILE A 59 11.40 -5.28 -5.23
CA ILE A 59 10.80 -4.06 -4.67
C ILE A 59 11.73 -3.42 -3.65
N GLY A 60 12.09 -4.18 -2.61
CA GLY A 60 12.97 -3.68 -1.56
C GLY A 60 14.33 -3.25 -2.09
N LYS A 61 14.92 -4.04 -3.00
CA LYS A 61 16.22 -3.71 -3.58
C LYS A 61 16.17 -2.45 -4.44
N LEU A 62 15.16 -2.31 -5.31
CA LEU A 62 15.03 -1.15 -6.18
C LEU A 62 14.79 0.12 -5.36
N SER A 63 13.87 0.06 -4.40
CA SER A 63 13.59 1.18 -3.49
C SER A 63 14.82 1.63 -2.70
N ALA A 64 15.66 0.69 -2.23
CA ALA A 64 16.86 1.01 -1.47
C ALA A 64 18.00 1.63 -2.32
N LEU A 65 17.96 1.46 -3.64
CA LEU A 65 18.96 2.01 -4.56
C LEU A 65 18.62 3.43 -5.04
N VAL A 66 17.44 3.93 -4.69
CA VAL A 66 16.92 5.22 -5.14
C VAL A 66 16.75 6.14 -3.94
N ASN A 67 17.32 7.34 -4.04
CA ASN A 67 17.16 8.37 -3.02
C ASN A 67 16.43 9.58 -3.61
N VAL A 68 15.38 10.04 -2.92
CA VAL A 68 14.61 11.22 -3.33
C VAL A 68 14.54 12.19 -2.16
N PRO A 69 15.48 13.14 -2.06
CA PRO A 69 15.45 14.16 -1.01
C PRO A 69 14.14 14.97 -1.05
N GLY A 70 13.56 15.21 0.12
CA GLY A 70 12.28 15.92 0.27
C GLY A 70 11.03 15.06 0.08
N LEU A 71 11.17 13.74 -0.11
CA LEU A 71 10.03 12.84 -0.34
C LEU A 71 9.03 12.85 0.83
N HIS A 72 9.54 12.81 2.06
CA HIS A 72 8.69 12.75 3.24
C HIS A 72 7.89 14.03 3.41
N GLU A 73 8.56 15.19 3.35
CA GLU A 73 7.96 16.51 3.52
C GLU A 73 6.97 16.85 2.41
N ALA A 74 7.22 16.35 1.19
CA ALA A 74 6.33 16.58 0.07
C ALA A 74 5.01 15.81 0.20
N LEU A 75 5.05 14.56 0.69
CA LEU A 75 3.90 13.65 0.75
C LEU A 75 3.16 13.72 2.10
N VAL A 76 3.89 13.85 3.21
CA VAL A 76 3.33 13.78 4.56
C VAL A 76 2.94 15.18 5.04
N THR A 77 1.86 15.69 4.45
CA THR A 77 1.36 17.04 4.71
C THR A 77 0.55 17.13 6.02
N PRO A 78 0.42 18.32 6.64
CA PRO A 78 -0.46 18.52 7.79
C PRO A 78 -1.90 18.04 7.54
N ALA A 79 -2.46 18.37 6.36
CA ALA A 79 -3.80 17.93 5.97
C ALA A 79 -3.93 16.40 5.94
N LEU A 80 -2.88 15.66 5.56
CA LEU A 80 -2.90 14.20 5.60
C LEU A 80 -2.93 13.70 7.05
N LEU A 81 -2.11 14.30 7.91
CA LEU A 81 -2.00 13.93 9.31
C LEU A 81 -3.31 14.22 10.06
N ASP A 82 -3.98 15.33 9.73
CA ASP A 82 -5.29 15.67 10.30
C ASP A 82 -6.35 14.63 9.92
N LEU A 83 -6.37 14.18 8.66
CA LEU A 83 -7.25 13.08 8.23
C LEU A 83 -6.92 11.79 8.98
N VAL A 84 -5.64 11.44 9.09
CA VAL A 84 -5.22 10.24 9.82
C VAL A 84 -5.64 10.32 11.30
N ALA A 85 -5.46 11.47 11.95
CA ALA A 85 -5.89 11.71 13.33
C ALA A 85 -7.42 11.55 13.47
N GLU A 86 -8.20 12.12 12.55
CA GLU A 86 -9.65 11.98 12.51
C GLU A 86 -10.10 10.52 12.40
N LEU A 87 -9.42 9.69 11.58
CA LEU A 87 -9.69 8.24 11.52
C LEU A 87 -9.39 7.54 12.85
N GLY A 88 -8.36 7.97 13.55
CA GLY A 88 -8.00 7.50 14.90
C GLY A 88 -8.92 8.00 16.01
N GLY A 89 -9.87 8.90 15.72
CA GLY A 89 -10.68 9.56 16.74
C GLY A 89 -9.89 10.54 17.62
N LEU A 90 -8.75 11.02 17.13
CA LEU A 90 -7.87 11.94 17.84
C LEU A 90 -8.21 13.39 17.47
N ALA A 91 -8.13 14.29 18.45
CA ALA A 91 -8.34 15.73 18.23
C ALA A 91 -7.20 16.40 17.44
N SER A 92 -6.02 15.78 17.40
CA SER A 92 -4.85 16.26 16.67
C SER A 92 -3.90 15.10 16.34
N PRO A 93 -3.00 15.26 15.34
CA PRO A 93 -1.99 14.26 15.03
C PRO A 93 -1.13 13.85 16.23
N PRO A 94 -0.72 12.57 16.36
CA PRO A 94 0.15 12.13 17.44
C PRO A 94 1.49 12.89 17.47
N ALA A 95 1.96 13.23 18.66
CA ALA A 95 3.24 13.95 18.85
C ALA A 95 4.46 13.17 18.35
N ALA A 96 4.41 11.83 18.39
CA ALA A 96 5.47 10.98 17.84
C ALA A 96 5.61 11.11 16.31
N GLY A 97 4.57 11.62 15.65
CA GLY A 97 4.55 11.80 14.21
C GLY A 97 4.50 10.50 13.40
N PRO A 98 4.42 10.64 12.07
CA PRO A 98 4.51 9.54 11.13
C PRO A 98 5.94 8.96 11.08
N GLN A 99 6.06 7.68 10.74
CA GLN A 99 7.35 7.09 10.39
C GLN A 99 7.92 7.71 9.10
N GLY A 100 9.22 7.58 8.89
CA GLY A 100 9.87 8.01 7.65
C GLY A 100 9.25 7.34 6.41
N THR A 101 9.10 8.09 5.32
CA THR A 101 8.50 7.60 4.08
C THR A 101 9.41 6.57 3.41
N GLN A 102 8.83 5.45 2.97
CA GLN A 102 9.51 4.37 2.26
C GLN A 102 9.05 4.32 0.80
N LEU A 103 10.00 4.24 -0.13
CA LEU A 103 9.68 4.02 -1.55
C LEU A 103 9.20 2.58 -1.78
N LEU A 104 8.25 2.43 -2.70
CA LEU A 104 7.70 1.16 -3.16
C LEU A 104 7.83 1.11 -4.68
N LEU A 105 9.03 0.83 -5.17
CA LEU A 105 9.33 0.75 -6.59
C LEU A 105 9.23 -0.70 -7.08
N SER A 106 8.75 -0.93 -8.30
CA SER A 106 8.92 -2.23 -8.96
C SER A 106 9.28 -2.05 -10.44
N PRO A 107 10.17 -2.88 -10.99
CA PRO A 107 10.47 -2.83 -12.41
C PRO A 107 9.24 -3.23 -13.24
N PRO A 108 9.14 -2.79 -14.51
CA PRO A 108 8.09 -3.26 -15.40
C PRO A 108 8.31 -4.73 -15.80
N GLY A 109 7.23 -5.42 -16.14
CA GLY A 109 7.26 -6.77 -16.73
C GLY A 109 7.84 -7.81 -15.79
N GLN A 110 7.34 -7.87 -14.55
CA GLN A 110 7.76 -8.83 -13.54
C GLN A 110 7.23 -10.25 -13.78
N GLY A 111 6.27 -10.42 -14.70
CA GLY A 111 5.64 -11.69 -15.03
C GLY A 111 4.13 -11.53 -15.19
N ASP A 112 3.42 -12.65 -15.30
CA ASP A 112 1.97 -12.67 -15.33
C ASP A 112 1.39 -12.26 -13.98
N TRP A 113 0.27 -11.52 -14.03
CA TRP A 113 -0.43 -11.13 -12.82
C TRP A 113 -1.05 -12.35 -12.14
N THR A 114 -0.87 -12.45 -10.82
CA THR A 114 -1.40 -13.56 -10.02
C THR A 114 -1.63 -13.14 -8.57
N LEU A 115 -2.60 -13.79 -7.93
CA LEU A 115 -2.85 -13.71 -6.48
C LEU A 115 -2.16 -14.85 -5.70
N GLN A 116 -1.59 -15.82 -6.42
CA GLN A 116 -0.92 -16.97 -5.84
C GLN A 116 0.50 -16.62 -5.39
N ALA A 117 0.97 -17.32 -4.36
CA ALA A 117 2.31 -17.16 -3.80
C ALA A 117 2.68 -15.72 -3.39
N LEU A 118 1.68 -14.87 -3.12
CA LEU A 118 1.88 -13.54 -2.58
C LEU A 118 2.08 -13.58 -1.06
N ASN A 119 2.93 -12.69 -0.55
CA ASN A 119 3.22 -12.60 0.88
C ASN A 119 2.17 -11.74 1.60
N TRP A 120 1.01 -12.33 1.90
CA TRP A 120 -0.09 -11.67 2.61
C TRP A 120 0.18 -11.54 4.10
N HIS A 121 0.21 -10.31 4.60
CA HIS A 121 0.53 -10.00 6.01
C HIS A 121 -0.29 -8.82 6.52
N VAL A 122 -0.24 -8.61 7.83
CA VAL A 122 -0.71 -7.40 8.51
C VAL A 122 0.50 -6.68 9.08
N ASP A 123 0.44 -5.36 9.19
CA ASP A 123 1.52 -4.59 9.80
C ASP A 123 1.46 -4.67 11.32
N LEU A 124 0.25 -4.63 11.90
CA LEU A 124 0.02 -4.73 13.34
C LEU A 124 -1.07 -5.77 13.64
N ALA A 125 -0.71 -6.78 14.42
CA ALA A 125 -1.66 -7.77 14.91
C ALA A 125 -2.45 -7.20 16.11
N ALA A 126 -3.77 -7.19 16.01
CA ALA A 126 -4.66 -6.65 17.03
C ALA A 126 -6.05 -7.32 16.95
N ARG A 127 -6.84 -7.22 18.03
CA ARG A 127 -8.24 -7.64 17.95
C ARG A 127 -9.05 -6.61 17.15
N PRO A 128 -10.16 -7.03 16.52
CA PRO A 128 -11.10 -6.12 15.88
C PRO A 128 -11.73 -5.13 16.87
N GLN A 129 -11.88 -5.51 18.13
CA GLN A 129 -12.46 -4.67 19.19
C GLN A 129 -11.46 -3.69 19.80
N ASP A 130 -10.16 -3.89 19.57
CA ASP A 130 -9.15 -2.95 20.04
C ASP A 130 -9.29 -1.62 19.25
N PRO A 131 -8.93 -0.47 19.86
CA PRO A 131 -8.84 0.79 19.14
C PRO A 131 -8.00 0.66 17.87
N LEU A 132 -8.25 1.52 16.88
CA LEU A 132 -7.44 1.55 15.66
C LEU A 132 -5.97 1.71 16.05
N PRO A 133 -5.07 0.76 15.71
CA PRO A 133 -3.68 0.82 16.17
C PRO A 133 -2.83 1.79 15.33
N GLY A 134 -3.29 2.13 14.14
CA GLY A 134 -2.60 3.01 13.22
C GLY A 134 -3.15 2.96 11.82
N VAL A 135 -2.70 3.89 10.99
CA VAL A 135 -3.04 4.02 9.58
C VAL A 135 -1.76 4.04 8.76
N GLN A 136 -1.72 3.23 7.72
CA GLN A 136 -0.70 3.31 6.68
C GLN A 136 -1.24 4.12 5.50
N ALA A 137 -0.48 5.13 5.07
CA ALA A 137 -0.76 5.87 3.86
C ALA A 137 0.09 5.32 2.71
N PHE A 138 -0.51 5.15 1.53
CA PHE A 138 0.16 4.82 0.28
C PHE A 138 -0.04 5.95 -0.73
N PHE A 139 1.05 6.45 -1.28
CA PHE A 139 1.08 7.58 -2.20
C PHE A 139 1.38 7.09 -3.61
N LEU A 140 0.56 7.50 -4.59
CA LEU A 140 0.84 7.26 -6.00
C LEU A 140 1.67 8.43 -6.53
N ILE A 141 2.95 8.18 -6.80
CA ILE A 141 3.87 9.21 -7.31
C ILE A 141 3.78 9.32 -8.83
N ASP A 142 3.43 8.22 -9.50
CA ASP A 142 3.02 8.20 -10.90
C ASP A 142 1.67 7.49 -11.05
N ASP A 143 1.10 7.52 -12.25
CA ASP A 143 -0.07 6.72 -12.58
C ASP A 143 0.27 5.23 -12.42
N VAL A 144 -0.57 4.50 -11.69
CA VAL A 144 -0.45 3.06 -11.48
C VAL A 144 -1.68 2.42 -12.10
N ALA A 145 -1.48 1.70 -13.20
CA ALA A 145 -2.56 0.94 -13.84
C ALA A 145 -2.94 -0.29 -13.01
N PRO A 146 -4.15 -0.85 -13.19
CA PRO A 146 -4.46 -2.19 -12.71
C PRO A 146 -3.39 -3.19 -13.15
N HIS A 147 -3.04 -4.11 -12.27
CA HIS A 147 -1.95 -5.08 -12.41
C HIS A 147 -0.56 -4.43 -12.56
N GLY A 148 -0.45 -3.15 -12.22
CA GLY A 148 0.78 -2.34 -12.22
C GLY A 148 1.68 -2.61 -11.02
N GLY A 149 1.41 -3.68 -10.28
CA GLY A 149 2.16 -4.05 -9.10
C GLY A 149 1.76 -3.28 -7.86
N ALA A 150 0.61 -2.59 -7.83
CA ALA A 150 0.21 -1.81 -6.65
C ALA A 150 0.07 -2.71 -5.41
N THR A 151 0.03 -2.10 -4.22
CA THR A 151 -0.36 -2.85 -3.02
C THR A 151 -1.77 -3.39 -3.21
N LEU A 152 -1.94 -4.69 -2.95
CA LEU A 152 -3.25 -5.33 -2.83
C LEU A 152 -3.65 -5.34 -1.37
N ALA A 153 -4.88 -4.96 -1.09
CA ALA A 153 -5.50 -5.07 0.22
C ALA A 153 -6.71 -5.98 0.15
N LEU A 154 -6.91 -6.76 1.20
CA LEU A 154 -8.11 -7.55 1.40
C LEU A 154 -9.07 -6.76 2.28
N ALA A 155 -9.83 -5.87 1.65
CA ALA A 155 -10.75 -4.97 2.31
C ALA A 155 -11.73 -5.75 3.21
N GLY A 156 -11.94 -5.24 4.43
CA GLY A 156 -12.78 -5.86 5.47
C GLY A 156 -12.04 -6.83 6.41
N SER A 157 -10.82 -7.26 6.05
CA SER A 157 -10.07 -8.25 6.84
C SER A 157 -9.60 -7.76 8.22
N HIS A 158 -9.53 -6.45 8.46
CA HIS A 158 -9.24 -5.86 9.78
C HIS A 158 -10.29 -6.19 10.85
N ARG A 159 -11.47 -6.66 10.43
CA ARG A 159 -12.55 -7.10 11.30
C ARG A 159 -12.42 -8.56 11.74
N ILE A 160 -11.44 -9.28 11.18
CA ILE A 160 -11.11 -10.66 11.55
C ILE A 160 -10.03 -10.62 12.64
N ASP A 161 -10.15 -11.47 13.65
CA ASP A 161 -9.16 -11.53 14.73
C ASP A 161 -7.82 -12.07 14.25
N THR A 162 -6.83 -11.19 14.14
CA THR A 162 -5.51 -11.51 13.61
C THR A 162 -4.54 -12.04 14.67
N ARG A 163 -4.91 -12.04 15.96
CA ARG A 163 -4.10 -12.57 17.05
C ARG A 163 -4.41 -14.03 17.37
N ARG A 164 -5.54 -14.55 16.87
CA ARG A 164 -5.83 -15.98 17.00
C ARG A 164 -4.75 -16.79 16.29
N PRO A 165 -4.38 -17.97 16.82
CA PRO A 165 -3.50 -18.90 16.15
C PRO A 165 -3.94 -19.10 14.70
N ALA A 166 -2.97 -19.35 13.83
CA ALA A 166 -3.16 -19.59 12.41
C ALA A 166 -4.16 -20.74 12.09
N SER A 167 -4.72 -21.46 13.06
CA SER A 167 -5.68 -22.54 12.78
C SER A 167 -7.08 -22.06 12.35
N ASP A 168 -7.51 -20.82 12.66
CA ASP A 168 -8.95 -20.53 12.70
C ASP A 168 -9.48 -19.49 11.68
N SER A 169 -8.67 -18.57 11.14
CA SER A 169 -9.22 -17.48 10.28
C SER A 169 -8.26 -16.93 9.22
N GLN A 170 -7.01 -16.63 9.58
CA GLN A 170 -6.05 -16.07 8.63
C GLN A 170 -5.59 -17.06 7.55
N PRO A 171 -5.22 -18.31 7.88
CA PRO A 171 -4.94 -19.31 6.86
C PRO A 171 -6.13 -19.71 6.03
N ALA A 172 -7.34 -19.81 6.58
CA ALA A 172 -8.54 -20.02 5.76
C ALA A 172 -8.68 -18.94 4.68
N LEU A 173 -8.38 -17.68 5.03
CA LEU A 173 -8.41 -16.57 4.09
C LEU A 173 -7.24 -16.61 3.09
N ARG A 174 -6.03 -16.98 3.53
CA ARG A 174 -4.88 -17.20 2.64
C ARG A 174 -5.07 -18.41 1.72
N GLU A 175 -5.73 -19.48 2.18
CA GLU A 175 -6.10 -20.64 1.37
C GLU A 175 -7.16 -20.25 0.34
N LEU A 176 -8.14 -19.42 0.70
CA LEU A 176 -9.12 -18.88 -0.24
C LEU A 176 -8.41 -18.17 -1.40
N LEU A 177 -7.38 -17.37 -1.10
CA LEU A 177 -6.59 -16.64 -2.10
C LEU A 177 -5.74 -17.54 -3.02
N LYS A 178 -5.55 -18.84 -2.68
CA LYS A 178 -4.84 -19.79 -3.56
C LYS A 178 -5.73 -20.38 -4.64
N ASP A 179 -7.05 -20.35 -4.46
CA ASP A 179 -8.02 -20.89 -5.40
C ASP A 179 -8.73 -19.75 -6.15
N PRO A 180 -8.38 -19.51 -7.43
CA PRO A 180 -8.96 -18.41 -8.19
C PRO A 180 -10.43 -18.65 -8.59
N MET A 181 -10.94 -19.88 -8.46
CA MET A 181 -12.32 -20.17 -8.82
C MET A 181 -13.30 -19.50 -7.85
N ASP A 182 -14.20 -18.70 -8.42
CA ASP A 182 -15.24 -17.92 -7.72
C ASP A 182 -14.70 -17.03 -6.58
N LEU A 183 -13.43 -16.66 -6.61
CA LEU A 183 -12.76 -15.99 -5.50
C LEU A 183 -13.49 -14.71 -5.06
N GLU A 184 -13.89 -13.87 -6.01
CA GLU A 184 -14.62 -12.62 -5.72
C GLU A 184 -15.96 -12.89 -5.05
N ARG A 185 -16.72 -13.89 -5.52
CA ARG A 185 -18.01 -14.27 -4.91
C ARG A 185 -17.81 -14.77 -3.48
N ARG A 186 -16.85 -15.68 -3.28
CA ARG A 186 -16.55 -16.27 -1.97
C ARG A 186 -16.03 -15.26 -0.95
N LEU A 187 -15.29 -14.25 -1.43
CA LEU A 187 -14.89 -13.10 -0.62
C LEU A 187 -16.10 -12.23 -0.28
N GLY A 188 -16.95 -11.93 -1.27
CA GLY A 188 -18.17 -11.15 -1.10
C GLY A 188 -19.15 -11.74 -0.08
N GLU A 189 -19.31 -13.06 -0.05
CA GLU A 189 -20.11 -13.80 0.95
C GLU A 189 -19.61 -13.59 2.39
N GLN A 190 -18.34 -13.21 2.56
CA GLN A 190 -17.71 -12.91 3.84
C GLN A 190 -17.59 -11.39 4.08
N GLY A 191 -18.13 -10.55 3.19
CA GLY A 191 -17.99 -9.10 3.25
C GLY A 191 -16.57 -8.60 2.95
N LEU A 192 -15.80 -9.39 2.20
CA LEU A 192 -14.41 -9.10 1.83
C LEU A 192 -14.30 -8.75 0.34
N ALA A 193 -13.29 -7.96 -0.02
CA ALA A 193 -12.98 -7.66 -1.42
C ALA A 193 -11.49 -7.44 -1.62
N ILE A 194 -10.97 -7.81 -2.80
CA ILE A 194 -9.61 -7.44 -3.19
C ILE A 194 -9.65 -6.01 -3.74
N VAL A 195 -8.80 -5.15 -3.19
CA VAL A 195 -8.59 -3.79 -3.66
C VAL A 195 -7.14 -3.65 -4.09
N GLU A 196 -6.90 -3.36 -5.37
CA GLU A 196 -5.61 -2.89 -5.85
C GLU A 196 -5.54 -1.37 -5.69
N MET A 197 -4.50 -0.88 -5.01
CA MET A 197 -4.26 0.56 -4.78
C MET A 197 -3.69 1.25 -6.03
N CYS A 198 -4.36 1.05 -7.17
CA CYS A 198 -4.04 1.64 -8.47
C CYS A 198 -4.87 2.91 -8.70
N GLY A 199 -4.39 3.83 -9.55
CA GLY A 199 -4.99 5.14 -9.71
C GLY A 199 -4.06 6.14 -10.39
N ARG A 200 -4.29 7.43 -10.15
CA ARG A 200 -3.54 8.52 -10.76
C ARG A 200 -2.46 9.06 -9.84
N ALA A 201 -1.42 9.66 -10.43
CA ALA A 201 -0.42 10.40 -9.69
C ALA A 201 -1.08 11.48 -8.81
N GLY A 202 -0.78 11.45 -7.51
CA GLY A 202 -1.36 12.33 -6.50
C GLY A 202 -2.47 11.70 -5.66
N ASP A 203 -2.97 10.52 -6.05
CA ASP A 203 -3.89 9.76 -5.22
C ASP A 203 -3.21 9.24 -3.96
N VAL A 204 -3.98 9.14 -2.87
CA VAL A 204 -3.55 8.55 -1.61
C VAL A 204 -4.53 7.48 -1.16
N PHE A 205 -4.02 6.35 -0.71
CA PHE A 205 -4.81 5.33 -0.03
C PHE A 205 -4.46 5.33 1.46
N LEU A 206 -5.47 5.39 2.32
CA LEU A 206 -5.33 5.18 3.76
C LEU A 206 -5.82 3.77 4.09
N MET A 207 -5.04 3.02 4.84
CA MET A 207 -5.32 1.64 5.20
C MET A 207 -5.17 1.43 6.72
N ASP A 208 -6.14 0.78 7.33
CA ASP A 208 -6.02 0.26 8.70
C ASP A 208 -4.90 -0.79 8.73
N MET A 209 -3.94 -0.62 9.64
CA MET A 209 -2.74 -1.48 9.70
C MET A 209 -3.02 -2.95 10.06
N ARG A 210 -4.28 -3.29 10.41
CA ARG A 210 -4.77 -4.66 10.61
C ARG A 210 -5.28 -5.31 9.32
N VAL A 211 -5.41 -4.56 8.23
CA VAL A 211 -5.84 -5.11 6.93
C VAL A 211 -4.76 -6.03 6.37
N LEU A 212 -5.17 -7.24 5.98
CA LEU A 212 -4.32 -8.17 5.26
C LEU A 212 -4.00 -7.57 3.89
N HIS A 213 -2.72 -7.41 3.60
CA HIS A 213 -2.26 -6.79 2.36
C HIS A 213 -0.97 -7.42 1.86
N THR A 214 -0.61 -7.13 0.61
CA THR A 214 0.59 -7.67 -0.02
C THR A 214 1.03 -6.79 -1.21
N PRO A 215 2.33 -6.70 -1.52
CA PRO A 215 2.77 -6.24 -2.82
C PRO A 215 2.31 -7.21 -3.94
N SER A 216 1.97 -6.69 -5.12
CA SER A 216 1.61 -7.51 -6.28
C SER A 216 2.67 -7.51 -7.39
N VAL A 217 2.46 -8.37 -8.38
CA VAL A 217 3.28 -8.46 -9.59
C VAL A 217 2.99 -7.26 -10.49
N ASN A 218 4.03 -6.52 -10.90
CA ASN A 218 3.89 -5.53 -11.97
C ASN A 218 3.94 -6.19 -13.34
N ALA A 219 2.77 -6.54 -13.86
CA ALA A 219 2.60 -7.14 -15.19
C ALA A 219 2.62 -6.10 -16.32
N THR A 220 2.71 -4.81 -16.00
CA THR A 220 2.65 -3.73 -16.98
C THR A 220 4.01 -3.39 -17.56
N ARG A 221 4.02 -2.53 -18.59
CA ARG A 221 5.24 -2.02 -19.22
C ARG A 221 5.83 -0.79 -18.50
N GLN A 222 5.16 -0.28 -17.47
CA GLN A 222 5.60 0.90 -16.72
C GLN A 222 6.16 0.49 -15.35
N PRO A 223 7.22 1.12 -14.84
CA PRO A 223 7.65 0.89 -13.47
C PRO A 223 6.58 1.40 -12.51
N ARG A 224 6.39 0.69 -11.38
CA ARG A 224 5.54 1.20 -10.29
C ARG A 224 6.32 2.24 -9.51
N MET A 225 5.74 3.40 -9.30
CA MET A 225 6.31 4.47 -8.46
C MET A 225 5.33 4.87 -7.38
N MET A 226 5.45 4.23 -6.22
CA MET A 226 4.66 4.53 -5.03
C MET A 226 5.57 4.81 -3.83
N ALA A 227 5.00 5.35 -2.77
CA ALA A 227 5.64 5.41 -1.46
C ALA A 227 4.63 5.11 -0.35
N THR A 228 5.11 4.88 0.87
CA THR A 228 4.25 4.67 2.03
C THR A 228 4.83 5.30 3.29
N THR A 229 3.96 5.70 4.21
CA THR A 229 4.30 6.03 5.60
C THR A 229 3.30 5.39 6.55
N ARG A 230 3.72 5.13 7.78
CA ARG A 230 2.90 4.55 8.85
C ARG A 230 2.72 5.57 9.96
N CYS A 231 1.48 5.75 10.39
CA CYS A 231 1.13 6.55 11.56
C CYS A 231 0.57 5.60 12.62
N ILE A 232 1.34 5.36 13.68
CA ILE A 232 0.91 4.48 14.78
C ILE A 232 0.25 5.35 15.84
N PHE A 233 -0.91 4.91 16.32
CA PHE A 233 -1.57 5.54 17.45
C PHE A 233 -1.05 4.91 18.74
N GLY A 234 -0.69 5.74 19.71
CA GLY A 234 -0.21 5.26 21.01
C GLY A 234 -1.27 4.37 21.67
N THR A 235 -0.84 3.21 22.16
CA THR A 235 -1.65 2.28 22.94
C THR A 235 -1.94 2.81 24.33
#